data_AF-A0ABD1E6C9-F1
#
_entry.id   AF-A0ABD1E6C9-F1
#
_cell.length_a   1.000
_cell.length_b   1.000
_cell.length_c   1.000
_cell.angle_alpha   90.00
_cell.angle_beta   90.00
_cell.angle_gamma   90.00
#
_symmetry.space_group_name_H-M   'P 1'
#
loop_
_entity.id
_entity.type
_entity.pdbx_description
1 polymer ?
#
loop_
_entity_poly.entity_id
_entity_poly.type
_entity_poly.pdbx_seq_one_letter_code
_entity_poly.pdbx_strand_id
1 'polypeptide(L)' 'MCEGEIYSDGDAEDDSLKNIGCDFCLKWYHLRCTEFANLNYKEAMIREFMCYACK' A
#
# COMPACT_ATOMS: atom_id res chain seq x y z
N MET A 1 -3.22 9.14 -5.65
CA MET A 1 -4.01 8.48 -4.60
C MET A 1 -5.39 8.18 -5.17
N CYS A 2 -5.96 7.03 -4.84
CA CYS A 2 -7.33 6.68 -5.20
C CYS A 2 -8.26 6.94 -4.01
N GLU A 3 -9.54 7.18 -4.29
CA GLU A 3 -10.56 7.54 -3.28
C GLU A 3 -11.26 6.31 -2.67
N GLY A 4 -10.70 5.11 -2.85
CA GLY A 4 -11.29 3.88 -2.31
C GLY A 4 -11.15 3.77 -0.79
N GLU A 5 -11.99 2.94 -0.17
CA GLU A 5 -11.85 2.61 1.24
C GLU A 5 -10.63 1.70 1.46
N ILE A 6 -9.80 2.03 2.46
CA ILE A 6 -8.68 1.17 2.90
C ILE A 6 -9.28 -0.07 3.55
N TYR A 7 -8.99 -1.25 3.00
CA TYR A 7 -9.42 -2.51 3.60
C TYR A 7 -8.73 -2.71 4.96
N SER A 8 -9.50 -2.73 6.04
CA SER A 8 -8.98 -2.90 7.40
C SER A 8 -8.49 -4.32 7.69
N ASP A 9 -8.93 -5.31 6.90
CA ASP A 9 -8.56 -6.71 7.08
C ASP A 9 -7.42 -7.09 6.13
N GLY A 10 -6.27 -7.43 6.71
CA GLY A 10 -5.08 -7.92 6.01
C GLY A 10 -5.23 -9.29 5.33
N ASP A 11 -6.44 -9.86 5.36
CA ASP A 11 -6.81 -11.16 4.81
C ASP A 11 -7.37 -11.07 3.38
N ALA A 12 -7.21 -9.94 2.70
CA ALA A 12 -7.52 -9.86 1.28
C ALA A 12 -6.71 -10.92 0.51
N GLU A 13 -7.38 -11.89 -0.10
CA GLU A 13 -6.72 -12.99 -0.83
C GLU A 13 -5.97 -12.47 -2.07
N ASP A 14 -6.48 -11.39 -2.68
CA ASP A 14 -5.87 -10.71 -3.82
C ASP A 14 -4.90 -9.63 -3.35
N ASP A 15 -3.63 -9.76 -3.76
CA ASP A 15 -2.56 -8.78 -3.47
C ASP A 15 -2.90 -7.36 -3.93
N SER A 16 -3.70 -7.20 -5.00
CA SER A 16 -4.11 -5.88 -5.51
C SER A 16 -5.10 -5.14 -4.59
N LEU A 17 -5.71 -5.85 -3.64
CA LEU A 17 -6.61 -5.30 -2.62
C LEU A 17 -5.89 -4.99 -1.29
N LYS A 18 -4.63 -5.44 -1.14
CA LYS A 18 -3.87 -5.20 0.09
C LYS A 18 -3.39 -3.76 0.20
N ASN A 19 -3.03 -3.37 1.42
CA ASN A 19 -2.57 -2.03 1.75
C ASN A 19 -1.13 -2.04 2.19
N ILE A 20 -0.40 -0.97 1.87
CA ILE A 20 0.95 -0.73 2.34
C ILE A 20 0.99 0.54 3.19
N GLY A 21 1.74 0.49 4.29
CA GLY A 21 1.95 1.62 5.19
C GLY A 21 3.12 2.48 4.73
N CYS A 22 2.98 3.80 4.76
CA CYS A 22 4.12 4.70 4.55
C CYS A 22 5.02 4.71 5.78
N ASP A 23 6.32 4.50 5.60
CA ASP A 23 7.29 4.40 6.70
C ASP A 23 7.54 5.73 7.44
N PHE A 24 7.08 6.86 6.88
CA PHE A 24 7.35 8.20 7.41
C PHE A 24 6.17 8.80 8.18
N CYS A 25 4.95 8.66 7.67
CA CYS A 25 3.74 9.17 8.32
C CYS A 25 2.83 8.09 8.90
N LEU A 26 3.18 6.81 8.72
CA LEU A 26 2.44 5.65 9.21
C LEU A 26 0.97 5.56 8.73
N LYS A 27 0.64 6.29 7.66
CA LYS A 27 -0.66 6.18 6.97
C LYS A 27 -0.65 5.01 6.01
N TRP A 28 -1.80 4.36 5.87
CA TRP A 28 -2.01 3.25 4.96
C TRP A 28 -2.52 3.72 3.60
N TYR A 29 -2.17 2.97 2.56
CA TYR A 29 -2.55 3.24 1.17
C TYR A 29 -2.79 1.92 0.45
N HIS A 30 -3.73 1.85 -0.49
CA HIS A 30 -3.85 0.64 -1.33
C HIS A 30 -2.56 0.40 -2.09
N LEU A 31 -2.06 -0.83 -2.09
CA LEU A 31 -0.87 -1.21 -2.85
C LEU A 31 -0.99 -0.82 -4.32
N ARG A 32 -2.15 -1.12 -4.95
CA ARG A 32 -2.44 -0.76 -6.34
C ARG A 32 -2.43 0.74 -6.65
N CYS A 33 -2.48 1.60 -5.63
CA CYS A 33 -2.52 3.06 -5.79
C CYS A 33 -1.17 3.73 -5.48
N THR A 34 -0.12 2.94 -5.25
CA THR A 34 1.25 3.42 -5.03
C THR A 34 2.16 3.11 -6.21
N GLU A 35 3.44 3.48 -6.12
CA GLU A 35 4.47 3.09 -7.08
C GLU A 35 4.75 1.58 -7.12
N PHE A 36 4.19 0.81 -6.18
CA PHE A 36 4.32 -0.64 -6.07
C PHE A 36 3.13 -1.40 -6.68
N ALA A 37 2.27 -0.74 -7.45
CA ALA A 37 1.06 -1.35 -8.04
C ALA A 37 1.33 -2.62 -8.89
N ASN A 38 2.55 -2.77 -9.40
CA ASN A 38 2.97 -3.93 -10.20
C ASN A 38 3.80 -4.97 -9.42
N LEU A 39 3.98 -4.79 -8.11
CA LEU A 39 4.66 -5.74 -7.24
C LEU A 39 3.63 -6.64 -6.56
N ASN A 40 4.03 -7.88 -6.27
CA ASN A 40 3.24 -8.69 -5.34
C ASN A 40 3.41 -8.15 -3.91
N TYR A 41 2.49 -8.50 -3.02
CA TYR A 41 2.45 -7.91 -1.68
C TYR A 41 3.70 -8.22 -0.85
N LYS A 42 4.25 -9.43 -0.99
CA LYS A 42 5.46 -9.84 -0.27
C LYS A 42 6.68 -9.03 -0.69
N GLU A 43 6.80 -8.72 -1.98
CA GLU A 43 7.86 -7.86 -2.51
C GLU A 43 7.71 -6.40 -2.08
N ALA A 44 6.48 -5.91 -2.01
CA ALA A 44 6.20 -4.54 -1.59
C ALA A 44 6.50 -4.32 -0.10
N MET A 45 6.16 -5.29 0.75
CA MET A 45 6.32 -5.20 2.22
C MET A 45 7.77 -5.16 2.72
N ILE A 46 8.74 -5.56 1.89
CA ILE A 46 10.17 -5.53 2.25
C ILE A 46 10.89 -4.26 1.74
N ARG A 47 10.16 -3.37 1.06
CA ARG A 47 10.69 -2.12 0.52
C ARG A 47 10.25 -0.95 1.38
N GLU A 48 11.10 0.07 1.47
CA GLU A 48 10.71 1.34 2.06
C GLU A 48 9.69 2.05 1.15
N PHE A 49 8.54 2.42 1.70
CA PHE A 49 7.49 3.15 1.02
C PHE A 49 7.31 4.56 1.58
N MET A 50 7.55 5.56 0.72
CA MET A 50 7.25 6.96 1.00
C MET A 50 6.04 7.41 0.17
N CYS A 51 4.95 7.78 0.84
CA CYS A 51 3.76 8.30 0.15
C CYS A 51 3.99 9.70 -0.45
N TYR A 52 3.16 10.08 -1.42
CA TYR A 52 3.24 11.39 -2.09
C TYR A 52 3.11 12.59 -1.15
N ALA A 53 2.46 12.45 0.01
CA ALA A 53 2.34 13.55 0.97
C ALA A 53 3.61 13.76 1.83
N CYS A 54 4.50 12.77 1.86
CA CYS A 54 5.78 12.83 2.58
C CYS A 54 6.97 13.17 1.67
N LYS A 55 6.80 13.05 0.35
CA LYS A 55 7.76 13.53 -0.66
C LYS A 55 7.69 15.05 -0.75
#